data_AF-A0A1B6MBM7-F1
#
_entry.id   AF-A0A1B6MBM7-F1
#
_cell.length_a   1.000
_cell.length_b   1.000
_cell.length_c   1.000
_cell.angle_alpha   90.00
_cell.angle_beta   90.00
_cell.angle_gamma   90.00
#
_symmetry.space_group_name_H-M   'P 1'
#
loop_
_entity.id
_entity.type
_entity.pdbx_description
1 polymer ?
#
loop_
_entity_poly.entity_id
_entity_poly.type
_entity_poly.pdbx_seq_one_letter_code
_entity_poly.pdbx_strand_id
1 'polypeptide(L)'
;MSGIILKSVTCSLCLLNTFTSSSPLGLSSLRSPLKKMNSTMKAIRIHSFGGPSVLKVENDVPRPVPSEGQVLVRVQAAGMNPVDAQMREQAFSYVPKLPLILGKEVAGDIVEVVEGNTTDLDHQYKVL
;
A
#
# COMPACT_ATOMS: atom_id res chain seq x y z
N MET A 1 -5.83 19.08 -8.49
CA MET A 1 -4.84 18.28 -9.22
C MET A 1 -3.96 17.51 -8.23
N SER A 2 -4.53 16.58 -7.47
CA SER A 2 -3.78 15.83 -6.45
C SER A 2 -3.87 14.35 -6.81
N GLY A 3 -2.95 13.90 -7.66
CA GLY A 3 -2.83 12.49 -8.04
C GLY A 3 -2.35 11.70 -6.83
N ILE A 4 -3.25 10.94 -6.22
CA ILE A 4 -2.98 10.11 -5.04
C ILE A 4 -2.23 8.86 -5.49
N ILE A 5 -1.15 8.48 -4.79
CA ILE A 5 -0.50 7.18 -4.95
C ILE A 5 -1.04 6.27 -3.84
N LEU A 6 -1.53 5.08 -4.20
CA LEU A 6 -2.00 4.07 -3.25
C LEU A 6 -1.14 2.81 -3.34
N LYS A 7 -0.89 2.16 -2.21
CA LYS A 7 -0.17 0.90 -2.18
C LYS A 7 -0.81 -0.07 -1.20
N SER A 8 -1.01 -1.32 -1.64
CA SER A 8 -1.35 -2.40 -0.73
C SER A 8 -0.05 -2.89 -0.07
N VAL A 9 -0.02 -2.89 1.26
CA VAL A 9 1.14 -3.28 2.06
C VAL A 9 0.69 -4.34 3.06
N THR A 10 1.51 -5.38 3.25
CA THR A 10 1.27 -6.40 4.26
C THR A 10 1.46 -5.81 5.65
N CYS A 11 0.49 -6.03 6.55
CA CYS A 11 0.58 -5.57 7.92
C CYS A 11 1.23 -6.66 8.79
N SER A 12 2.53 -6.53 9.08
CA SER A 12 3.22 -7.47 9.98
C SER A 12 2.91 -7.23 11.47
N LEU A 13 2.38 -6.06 11.85
CA LEU A 13 2.00 -5.78 13.24
C LEU A 13 0.78 -6.60 13.71
N CYS A 14 -0.09 -7.07 12.80
CA CYS A 14 -1.26 -7.86 13.20
C CYS A 14 -0.92 -9.28 13.69
N LEU A 15 0.30 -9.77 13.46
CA LEU A 15 0.69 -11.16 13.79
C LEU A 15 1.30 -11.33 15.19
N LEU A 16 1.53 -10.25 15.94
CA LEU A 16 2.34 -10.30 17.17
C LEU A 16 1.57 -10.17 18.50
N ASN A 17 0.26 -9.94 18.49
CA ASN A 17 -0.53 -9.81 19.72
C ASN A 17 -1.44 -11.02 19.95
N THR A 18 -0.88 -12.13 20.45
CA THR A 18 -1.64 -13.06 21.30
C THR A 18 -1.64 -12.50 22.73
N PHE A 19 -2.53 -11.55 23.02
CA PHE A 19 -2.76 -11.11 24.39
C PHE A 19 -4.21 -11.37 24.78
N THR A 20 -4.36 -12.23 25.79
CA THR A 20 -5.60 -12.51 26.49
C THR A 20 -6.05 -11.23 27.21
N SER A 21 -7.18 -10.67 26.84
CA SER A 21 -7.87 -9.70 27.71
C SER A 21 -9.36 -9.73 27.48
N SER A 22 -10.05 -10.28 28.47
CA SER A 22 -11.48 -10.34 28.63
C SER A 22 -12.09 -8.96 28.92
N SER A 23 -13.02 -8.49 28.08
CA SER A 23 -14.35 -8.05 28.51
C SER A 23 -15.22 -7.56 27.33
N PRO A 24 -16.56 -7.76 27.38
CA PRO A 24 -17.45 -7.52 26.24
C PRO A 24 -18.34 -6.30 26.48
N LEU A 25 -18.21 -5.23 25.71
CA LEU A 25 -19.27 -4.22 25.57
C LEU A 25 -19.27 -3.69 24.15
N GLY A 26 -20.34 -4.01 23.42
CA GLY A 26 -20.56 -3.51 22.08
C GLY A 26 -20.91 -2.02 22.06
N LEU A 27 -20.54 -1.34 20.97
CA LEU A 27 -21.25 -0.16 20.54
C LEU A 27 -21.19 -0.04 19.00
N SER A 28 -22.35 -0.31 18.41
CA SER A 28 -22.88 0.20 17.15
C SER A 28 -21.98 1.06 16.24
N SER A 29 -21.61 0.46 15.11
CA SER A 29 -21.67 1.04 13.75
C SER A 29 -21.71 2.57 13.64
N LEU A 30 -20.55 3.23 13.82
CA LEU A 30 -20.27 4.51 13.18
C LEU A 30 -19.64 4.23 11.80
N ARG A 31 -20.47 3.81 10.84
CA ARG A 31 -20.09 3.83 9.43
C ARG A 31 -20.02 5.30 9.00
N SER A 32 -18.85 5.90 9.13
CA SER A 32 -18.57 7.12 8.38
C SER A 32 -18.71 6.78 6.88
N PRO A 33 -19.37 7.63 6.07
CA PRO A 33 -19.46 7.37 4.64
C PRO A 33 -18.05 7.44 4.07
N LEU A 34 -17.47 6.28 3.72
CA LEU A 34 -16.21 6.21 3.01
C LEU A 34 -16.33 7.09 1.77
N LYS A 35 -15.67 8.25 1.83
CA LYS A 35 -15.57 9.21 0.75
C LYS A 35 -15.18 8.43 -0.50
N LYS A 36 -16.07 8.38 -1.50
CA LYS A 36 -15.89 7.64 -2.75
C LYS A 36 -14.52 7.97 -3.34
N MET A 37 -13.55 7.09 -3.15
CA MET A 37 -12.20 7.27 -3.70
C MET A 37 -12.21 6.81 -5.16
N ASN A 38 -11.38 7.45 -5.98
CA ASN A 38 -11.28 7.17 -7.42
C ASN A 38 -10.88 5.69 -7.66
N SER A 39 -11.40 5.09 -8.74
CA SER A 39 -11.05 3.72 -9.17
C SER A 39 -9.63 3.60 -9.73
N THR A 40 -8.98 4.74 -9.99
CA THR A 40 -7.60 4.83 -10.48
C THR A 40 -6.74 5.72 -9.59
N MET A 41 -5.43 5.58 -9.73
CA MET A 41 -4.40 6.28 -8.97
C MET A 41 -3.22 6.66 -9.87
N LYS A 42 -2.39 7.59 -9.38
CA LYS A 42 -1.10 7.87 -10.00
C LYS A 42 -0.06 6.85 -9.53
N ALA A 43 0.84 6.41 -10.40
CA ALA A 43 2.02 5.63 -10.00
C ALA A 43 3.19 5.81 -10.98
N ILE A 44 4.39 5.48 -10.52
CA ILE A 44 5.55 5.29 -11.40
C ILE A 44 5.62 3.82 -11.79
N ARG A 45 5.62 3.52 -13.08
CA ARG A 45 5.67 2.16 -13.63
C ARG A 45 6.79 2.01 -14.65
N ILE A 46 7.30 0.80 -14.74
CA ILE A 46 8.18 0.35 -15.83
C ILE A 46 7.46 -0.71 -16.65
N HIS A 47 7.59 -0.62 -17.97
CA HIS A 47 7.06 -1.59 -18.94
C HIS A 47 8.15 -2.42 -19.63
N SER A 48 9.40 -2.04 -19.39
CA SER A 48 10.61 -2.70 -19.86
C SER A 48 11.70 -2.46 -18.82
N PHE A 49 12.66 -3.38 -18.73
CA PHE A 49 13.85 -3.18 -17.92
C PHE A 49 14.81 -2.19 -18.61
N GLY A 50 15.66 -1.52 -17.85
CA GLY A 50 16.64 -0.60 -18.38
C GLY A 50 17.06 0.49 -17.40
N GLY A 51 17.70 1.55 -17.90
CA GLY A 51 18.12 2.73 -17.14
C GLY A 51 16.95 3.57 -16.58
N PRO A 52 17.21 4.69 -15.87
CA PRO A 52 16.16 5.53 -15.30
C PRO A 52 15.11 6.04 -16.31
N SER A 53 15.44 6.08 -17.60
CA SER A 53 14.55 6.48 -18.69
C SER A 53 13.30 5.58 -18.86
N VAL A 54 13.29 4.38 -18.30
CA VAL A 54 12.11 3.48 -18.37
C VAL A 54 11.01 3.84 -17.36
N LEU A 55 11.30 4.73 -16.40
CA LEU A 55 10.34 5.17 -15.38
C LEU A 55 9.29 6.11 -16.00
N LYS A 56 8.03 5.68 -15.98
CA LYS A 56 6.91 6.47 -16.50
C LYS A 56 5.92 6.80 -15.39
N VAL A 57 5.51 8.07 -15.33
CA VAL A 57 4.38 8.49 -14.49
C VAL A 57 3.09 8.18 -15.25
N GLU A 58 2.25 7.34 -14.67
CA GLU A 58 0.90 7.03 -15.14
C GLU A 58 -0.13 7.58 -14.18
N ASN A 59 -1.18 8.21 -14.67
CA ASN A 59 -2.23 8.84 -13.85
C ASN A 59 -3.45 7.94 -13.62
N ASP A 60 -3.61 6.89 -14.42
CA ASP A 60 -4.82 6.06 -14.49
C ASP A 60 -4.53 4.58 -14.16
N VAL A 61 -3.64 4.34 -13.21
CA VAL A 61 -3.32 2.97 -12.77
C VAL A 61 -4.46 2.45 -11.90
N PRO A 62 -4.93 1.20 -12.08
CA PRO A 62 -5.99 0.65 -11.23
C PRO A 62 -5.65 0.77 -9.74
N ARG A 63 -6.62 1.24 -8.96
CA ARG A 63 -6.52 1.29 -7.51
C ARG A 63 -6.41 -0.14 -6.97
N PRO A 64 -5.40 -0.46 -6.15
CA PRO A 64 -5.29 -1.80 -5.55
C PRO A 64 -6.38 -1.98 -4.49
N VAL A 65 -6.85 -3.23 -4.38
CA VAL A 65 -7.79 -3.66 -3.33
C VAL A 65 -6.99 -4.49 -2.32
N PRO A 66 -6.97 -4.10 -1.02
CA PRO A 66 -6.25 -4.88 -0.02
C PRO A 66 -6.90 -6.25 0.17
N SER A 67 -6.09 -7.29 0.33
CA SER A 67 -6.54 -8.63 0.75
C SER A 67 -6.45 -8.78 2.28
N GLU A 68 -6.88 -9.93 2.80
CA GLU A 68 -6.67 -10.27 4.22
C GLU A 68 -5.17 -10.15 4.60
N GLY A 69 -4.89 -9.61 5.80
CA GLY A 69 -3.54 -9.26 6.25
C GLY A 69 -2.90 -8.04 5.56
N GLN A 70 -3.60 -7.36 4.64
CA GLN A 70 -3.12 -6.15 3.98
C GLN A 70 -3.91 -4.90 4.38
N VAL A 71 -3.25 -3.76 4.23
CA VAL A 71 -3.85 -2.44 4.36
C VAL A 71 -3.57 -1.63 3.10
N LEU A 72 -4.48 -0.74 2.77
CA LEU A 72 -4.29 0.23 1.70
C LEU A 72 -3.75 1.52 2.27
N VAL A 73 -2.59 1.95 1.79
CA VAL A 73 -1.91 3.16 2.23
C VAL A 73 -2.02 4.24 1.16
N ARG A 74 -2.42 5.45 1.56
CA ARG A 74 -2.23 6.68 0.80
C ARG A 74 -0.82 7.19 1.02
N VAL A 75 0.02 6.96 0.02
CA VAL A 75 1.45 7.28 0.06
C VAL A 75 1.66 8.78 -0.01
N GLN A 76 2.36 9.33 0.97
CA GLN A 76 2.82 10.72 1.03
C GLN A 76 4.30 10.84 0.63
N ALA A 77 5.10 9.85 1.01
CA ALA A 77 6.50 9.73 0.64
C ALA A 77 6.85 8.27 0.30
N ALA A 78 7.79 8.07 -0.61
CA ALA A 78 8.31 6.75 -0.96
C ALA A 78 9.84 6.81 -0.98
N GLY A 79 10.47 5.82 -0.35
CA GLY A 79 11.90 5.61 -0.39
C GLY A 79 12.32 4.90 -1.67
N MET A 80 13.54 5.17 -2.12
CA MET A 80 14.18 4.42 -3.21
C MET A 80 15.42 3.74 -2.66
N ASN A 81 15.43 2.41 -2.74
CA ASN A 81 16.53 1.59 -2.29
C ASN A 81 17.36 1.06 -3.47
N PRO A 82 18.60 0.61 -3.24
CA PRO A 82 19.39 -0.05 -4.28
C PRO A 82 18.67 -1.23 -4.94
N VAL A 83 17.85 -1.96 -4.18
CA VAL A 83 17.03 -3.05 -4.70
C VAL A 83 16.02 -2.60 -5.76
N ASP A 84 15.46 -1.38 -5.65
CA ASP A 84 14.52 -0.86 -6.66
C ASP A 84 15.23 -0.61 -7.99
N ALA A 85 16.48 -0.12 -7.93
CA ALA A 85 17.32 0.04 -9.13
C ALA A 85 17.71 -1.31 -9.74
N GLN A 86 18.10 -2.29 -8.91
CA GLN A 86 18.39 -3.65 -9.35
C GLN A 86 17.18 -4.32 -10.00
N MET A 87 15.98 -4.16 -9.43
CA MET A 87 14.74 -4.66 -10.02
C MET A 87 14.42 -3.99 -11.36
N ARG A 88 14.63 -2.67 -11.48
CA ARG A 88 14.45 -1.92 -12.73
C ARG A 88 15.41 -2.37 -13.83
N GLU A 89 16.65 -2.70 -13.46
CA GLU A 89 17.73 -3.09 -14.39
C GLU A 89 17.74 -4.59 -14.69
N GLN A 90 16.82 -5.37 -14.10
CA GLN A 90 16.82 -6.84 -14.16
C GLN A 90 18.10 -7.47 -13.59
N ALA A 91 18.75 -6.80 -12.64
CA ALA A 91 19.97 -7.24 -11.96
C ALA A 91 19.69 -7.91 -10.60
N PHE A 92 18.44 -8.34 -10.37
CA PHE A 92 18.01 -9.00 -9.14
C PHE A 92 17.77 -10.49 -9.38
N SER A 93 18.00 -11.34 -8.37
CA SER A 93 17.93 -12.81 -8.50
C SER A 93 16.57 -13.36 -8.96
N TYR A 94 15.52 -12.55 -8.86
CA TYR A 94 14.18 -12.86 -9.35
C TYR A 94 13.78 -11.84 -10.42
N VAL A 95 13.15 -12.33 -11.49
CA VAL A 95 12.63 -11.49 -12.59
C VAL A 95 11.19 -11.10 -12.29
N PRO A 96 10.90 -9.83 -11.95
CA PRO A 96 9.54 -9.39 -11.68
C PRO A 96 8.70 -9.32 -12.96
N LYS A 97 7.40 -9.56 -12.83
CA LYS A 97 6.46 -9.38 -13.95
C LYS A 97 6.26 -7.90 -14.23
N LEU A 98 6.32 -7.54 -15.51
CA LEU A 98 5.98 -6.22 -16.01
C LEU A 98 4.47 -6.15 -16.34
N PRO A 99 3.82 -4.97 -16.22
CA PRO A 99 4.42 -3.69 -15.84
C PRO A 99 4.50 -3.53 -14.31
N LEU A 100 5.65 -3.10 -13.82
CA LEU A 100 6.01 -3.11 -12.40
C LEU A 100 5.94 -1.72 -11.78
N ILE A 101 5.39 -1.61 -10.57
CA ILE A 101 5.50 -0.43 -9.69
C ILE A 101 6.68 -0.65 -8.73
N LEU A 102 7.63 0.28 -8.70
CA LEU A 102 8.81 0.26 -7.82
C LEU A 102 8.53 0.94 -6.47
N GLY A 103 9.53 0.95 -5.58
CA GLY A 103 9.50 1.63 -4.28
C GLY A 103 9.03 0.69 -3.18
N LYS A 104 9.93 -0.06 -2.57
CA LYS A 104 9.59 -1.03 -1.51
C LYS A 104 9.22 -0.39 -0.16
N GLU A 105 9.51 0.90 0.01
CA GLU A 105 9.30 1.65 1.24
C GLU A 105 8.38 2.84 1.00
N VAL A 106 7.40 3.03 1.88
CA VAL A 106 6.41 4.10 1.77
C VAL A 106 5.98 4.60 3.14
N ALA A 107 5.87 5.91 3.26
CA ALA A 107 5.23 6.56 4.39
C ALA A 107 3.90 7.19 3.97
N GLY A 108 2.86 7.03 4.78
CA GLY A 108 1.54 7.55 4.45
C GLY A 108 0.44 7.10 5.40
N ASP A 109 -0.81 7.44 5.06
CA ASP A 109 -1.97 7.13 5.90
C ASP A 109 -2.64 5.82 5.46
N ILE A 110 -3.05 4.99 6.42
CA ILE A 110 -3.97 3.89 6.11
C ILE A 110 -5.34 4.47 5.74
N VAL A 111 -5.88 4.06 4.58
CA VAL A 111 -7.16 4.54 4.03
C VAL A 111 -8.18 3.43 3.78
N GLU A 112 -7.76 2.17 3.81
CA GLU A 112 -8.66 1.00 3.77
C GLU A 112 -7.98 -0.20 4.43
N VAL A 113 -8.80 -1.05 5.05
CA VAL A 113 -8.43 -2.29 5.73
C VAL A 113 -9.51 -3.33 5.44
N VAL A 114 -9.14 -4.61 5.35
CA VAL A 114 -10.14 -5.69 5.27
C VAL A 114 -10.68 -5.96 6.68
N GLU A 115 -11.99 -6.19 6.79
CA GLU A 115 -12.64 -6.56 8.05
C GLU A 115 -11.97 -7.81 8.64
N GLY A 116 -11.59 -7.75 9.93
CA GLY A 116 -10.77 -8.79 10.58
C GLY A 116 -9.27 -8.47 10.66
N ASN A 117 -8.75 -7.50 9.91
CA ASN A 117 -7.35 -7.04 10.03
C ASN A 117 -7.14 -6.03 11.19
N THR A 118 -8.18 -5.68 11.94
CA THR A 118 -8.22 -4.47 12.78
C THR A 118 -8.58 -4.70 14.23
N THR A 119 -8.01 -5.70 14.91
CA THR A 119 -8.15 -5.74 16.37
C THR A 119 -7.47 -4.56 17.07
N ASP A 120 -6.53 -3.85 16.41
CA ASP A 120 -5.80 -2.69 16.99
C ASP A 120 -5.55 -1.54 15.98
N LEU A 121 -6.36 -1.39 14.92
CA LEU A 121 -6.16 -0.33 13.89
C LEU A 121 -7.32 0.70 13.84
N ASP A 122 -7.43 1.55 14.86
CA ASP A 122 -8.22 2.80 14.84
C ASP A 122 -7.74 3.85 13.80
N HIS A 123 -7.98 3.62 12.51
CA HIS A 123 -8.27 4.61 11.45
C HIS A 123 -7.32 5.82 11.22
N GLN A 124 -6.17 5.94 11.89
CA GLN A 124 -5.18 7.03 11.70
C GLN A 124 -3.73 6.52 11.82
N TYR A 125 -3.45 5.34 11.29
CA TYR A 125 -2.10 4.78 11.35
C TYR A 125 -1.26 5.34 10.22
N LYS A 126 -0.07 5.81 10.59
CA LYS A 126 0.98 6.12 9.65
C LYS A 126 1.84 4.87 9.46
N VAL A 127 2.00 4.47 8.21
CA VAL A 127 3.08 3.55 7.82
C VAL A 127 4.33 4.40 7.59
N LEU A 128 5.51 3.90 7.99
CA LEU A 128 6.81 4.54 7.81
C LEU A 128 7.55 3.94 6.61
#